data_AF-A0A3B5MV57-F1
#
_entry.id   AF-A0A3B5MV57-F1
#
_cell.length_a   1.000
_cell.length_b   1.000
_cell.length_c   1.000
_cell.angle_alpha   90.00
_cell.angle_beta   90.00
_cell.angle_gamma   90.00
#
_symmetry.space_group_name_H-M   'P 1'
#
loop_
_entity.id
_entity.type
_entity.pdbx_description
1 polymer ?
#
loop_
_entity_poly.entity_id
_entity_poly.type
_entity_poly.pdbx_seq_one_letter_code
_entity_poly.pdbx_strand_id
1 'polypeptide(L)'
;LCLCVVSLKMAAVLLALTLAAPVLLVASGPVPDTNNGTVPLVLWHGMGDSCCNPLSMGSIKKMMEEEIPGIYVLSLMIGKNVVEDTENGFFLDVNTQVSMVCSQLAQDARLQGGYNAMGFSQGGQFLRAVAQRCPSPPMRTLISVGGHYSQTLRPCWEPGCSSRSSWR
;
A
#
# COMPACT_ATOMS: atom_id res chain seq x y z
N LEU A 1 64.38 -26.27 4.68
CA LEU A 1 63.98 -25.95 3.29
C LEU A 1 62.52 -26.30 2.92
N CYS A 2 61.64 -26.68 3.87
CA CYS A 2 60.24 -27.04 3.53
C CYS A 2 59.18 -25.97 3.90
N LEU A 3 59.58 -24.85 4.53
CA LEU A 3 58.66 -23.81 5.02
C LEU A 3 58.59 -22.54 4.14
N CYS A 4 59.50 -22.35 3.18
CA CYS A 4 59.47 -21.18 2.28
C CYS A 4 58.65 -21.40 0.99
N VAL A 5 58.27 -22.63 0.64
CA VAL A 5 57.62 -22.92 -0.66
C VAL A 5 56.09 -22.80 -0.58
N VAL A 6 55.50 -22.88 0.62
CA VAL A 6 54.03 -22.82 0.79
C VAL A 6 53.52 -21.38 0.85
N SER A 7 54.33 -20.43 1.33
CA SER A 7 53.92 -19.02 1.47
C SER A 7 53.85 -18.25 0.15
N LEU A 8 54.44 -18.75 -0.94
CA LEU A 8 54.49 -18.04 -2.22
C LEU A 8 53.29 -18.36 -3.15
N LYS A 9 52.54 -19.45 -2.89
CA LYS A 9 51.38 -19.81 -3.72
C LYS A 9 50.06 -19.19 -3.28
N MET A 10 49.93 -18.69 -2.05
CA MET A 10 48.68 -18.07 -1.58
C MET A 10 48.57 -16.58 -1.94
N ALA A 11 49.69 -15.89 -2.22
CA ALA A 11 49.66 -14.48 -2.61
C ALA A 11 49.14 -14.27 -4.05
N ALA A 12 49.27 -15.27 -4.93
CA ALA A 12 48.85 -15.15 -6.33
C ALA A 12 47.33 -15.33 -6.55
N VAL A 13 46.60 -15.91 -5.60
CA VAL A 13 45.13 -16.06 -5.70
C VAL A 13 44.40 -14.83 -5.15
N LEU A 14 45.05 -14.07 -4.25
CA LEU A 14 44.46 -12.86 -3.66
C LEU A 14 44.59 -11.59 -4.52
N LEU A 15 45.45 -11.58 -5.55
CA LEU A 15 45.56 -10.45 -6.49
C LEU A 15 44.80 -10.64 -7.81
N ALA A 16 44.14 -11.79 -8.04
CA ALA A 16 43.46 -12.08 -9.30
C ALA A 16 41.92 -11.91 -9.26
N LEU A 17 41.34 -11.58 -8.10
CA LEU A 17 39.88 -11.40 -7.95
C LEU A 17 39.41 -9.94 -7.91
N THR A 18 40.31 -8.98 -8.09
CA THR A 18 39.98 -7.54 -8.03
C THR A 18 39.70 -6.89 -9.39
N LEU A 19 39.56 -7.66 -10.48
CA LEU A 19 39.36 -7.13 -11.84
C LEU A 19 38.03 -7.49 -12.52
N ALA A 20 37.06 -8.07 -11.81
CA ALA A 20 35.78 -8.45 -12.43
C ALA A 20 34.56 -8.29 -11.51
N ALA A 21 34.44 -7.16 -10.81
CA ALA A 21 33.16 -6.71 -10.29
C ALA A 21 32.80 -5.40 -11.00
N PRO A 22 31.88 -5.39 -11.98
CA PRO A 22 31.22 -4.15 -12.33
C PRO A 22 30.48 -3.72 -11.07
N VAL A 23 30.91 -2.59 -10.54
CA VAL A 23 30.18 -1.82 -9.54
C VAL A 23 28.81 -1.52 -10.14
N LEU A 24 27.80 -2.36 -9.88
CA LEU A 24 26.41 -1.96 -10.01
C LEU A 24 26.12 -1.03 -8.84
N LEU A 25 26.62 0.19 -8.95
CA LEU A 25 26.03 1.32 -8.26
C LEU A 25 24.65 1.50 -8.91
N VAL A 26 23.65 0.79 -8.39
CA VAL A 26 22.27 1.19 -8.64
C VAL A 26 22.15 2.54 -7.95
N ALA A 27 22.40 3.60 -8.72
CA ALA A 27 22.03 4.95 -8.35
C ALA A 27 20.52 4.90 -8.14
N SER A 28 20.10 4.75 -6.88
CA SER A 28 18.79 5.18 -6.43
C SER A 28 18.84 6.70 -6.49
N GLY A 29 18.83 7.23 -7.72
CA GLY A 29 18.50 8.63 -7.92
C GLY A 29 17.14 8.86 -7.27
N PRO A 30 16.90 10.03 -6.67
CA PRO A 30 15.55 10.38 -6.23
C PRO A 30 14.65 10.17 -7.44
N VAL A 31 13.70 9.23 -7.34
CA VAL A 31 12.60 9.17 -8.30
C VAL A 31 12.02 10.59 -8.30
N PRO A 32 11.91 11.26 -9.46
CA PRO A 32 11.31 12.57 -9.50
C PRO A 32 9.93 12.43 -8.89
N ASP A 33 9.72 13.04 -7.72
CA ASP A 33 8.43 13.08 -7.06
C ASP A 33 7.58 14.01 -7.93
N THR A 34 6.91 13.44 -8.93
CA THR A 34 6.01 14.19 -9.83
C THR A 34 4.72 14.60 -9.13
N ASN A 35 4.63 14.40 -7.82
CA ASN A 35 3.48 14.79 -7.03
C ASN A 35 3.63 16.26 -6.63
N ASN A 36 2.63 17.07 -6.96
CA ASN A 36 2.50 18.48 -6.58
C ASN A 36 2.34 18.70 -5.05
N GLY A 37 3.07 17.98 -4.20
CA GLY A 37 2.89 17.98 -2.74
C GLY A 37 1.56 17.37 -2.27
N THR A 38 0.76 16.82 -3.19
CA THR A 38 -0.54 16.20 -2.89
C THR A 38 -0.36 14.76 -2.42
N VAL A 39 -1.03 14.39 -1.33
CA VAL A 39 -1.04 13.02 -0.83
C VAL A 39 -2.06 12.21 -1.64
N PRO A 40 -1.70 11.04 -2.20
CA PRO A 40 -2.62 10.17 -2.92
C PRO A 40 -3.84 9.77 -2.09
N LEU A 41 -4.95 9.49 -2.77
CA LEU A 41 -6.18 9.00 -2.17
C LEU A 41 -6.54 7.61 -2.70
N VAL A 42 -6.79 6.67 -1.79
CA VAL A 42 -7.28 5.33 -2.09
C VAL A 42 -8.76 5.25 -1.73
N LEU A 43 -9.61 4.85 -2.67
CA LEU A 43 -11.05 4.65 -2.47
C LEU A 43 -11.35 3.16 -2.38
N TRP A 44 -12.21 2.78 -1.42
CA TRP A 44 -12.81 1.44 -1.36
C TRP A 44 -14.33 1.55 -1.32
N HIS A 45 -14.99 1.04 -2.34
CA HIS A 45 -16.44 1.04 -2.47
C HIS A 45 -17.13 0.11 -1.46
N GLY A 46 -18.46 0.25 -1.37
CA GLY A 46 -19.32 -0.58 -0.54
C GLY A 46 -19.83 -1.85 -1.23
N MET A 47 -20.67 -2.62 -0.54
CA MET A 47 -21.32 -3.80 -1.08
C MET A 47 -22.16 -3.47 -2.33
N GLY A 48 -21.99 -4.23 -3.41
CA GLY A 48 -22.80 -4.09 -4.64
C GLY A 48 -22.52 -2.86 -5.49
N ASP A 49 -21.44 -2.15 -5.22
CA ASP A 49 -20.87 -1.14 -6.11
C ASP A 49 -19.56 -1.65 -6.73
N SER A 50 -18.89 -0.82 -7.53
CA SER A 50 -17.58 -1.13 -8.12
C SER A 50 -16.65 0.07 -8.09
N CYS A 51 -15.37 -0.16 -8.39
CA CYS A 51 -14.33 0.86 -8.50
C CYS A 51 -14.72 2.07 -9.36
N CYS A 52 -15.55 1.83 -10.38
CA CYS A 52 -15.51 2.62 -11.59
C CYS A 52 -16.89 3.01 -12.11
N ASN A 53 -17.95 2.80 -11.33
CA ASN A 53 -19.31 3.22 -11.70
C ASN A 53 -19.38 4.76 -11.84
N PRO A 54 -19.70 5.31 -13.03
CA PRO A 54 -19.72 6.75 -13.26
C PRO A 54 -20.66 7.55 -12.35
N LEU A 55 -21.72 6.91 -11.84
CA LEU A 55 -22.70 7.56 -10.96
C LEU A 55 -22.31 7.49 -9.47
N SER A 56 -21.37 6.62 -9.10
CA SER A 56 -20.94 6.39 -7.71
C SER A 56 -19.45 6.69 -7.54
N MET A 57 -18.57 5.68 -7.43
CA MET A 57 -17.15 5.90 -7.20
C MET A 57 -16.45 6.70 -8.30
N GLY A 58 -16.91 6.59 -9.55
CA GLY A 58 -16.43 7.40 -10.66
C GLY A 58 -16.74 8.89 -10.46
N SER A 59 -17.91 9.24 -9.94
CA SER A 59 -18.27 10.64 -9.66
C SER A 59 -17.47 11.19 -8.48
N ILE A 60 -17.27 10.40 -7.42
CA ILE A 60 -16.41 10.76 -6.29
C ILE A 60 -14.97 10.99 -6.74
N LYS A 61 -14.40 10.06 -7.51
CA LYS A 61 -13.04 10.19 -8.06
C LYS A 61 -12.90 11.49 -8.85
N LYS A 62 -13.83 11.74 -9.77
CA LYS A 62 -13.82 12.95 -10.61
C LYS A 62 -13.88 14.22 -9.77
N MET A 63 -14.77 14.26 -8.77
CA MET A 63 -14.89 15.40 -7.85
C MET A 63 -13.59 15.67 -7.10
N MET A 64 -12.89 14.63 -6.62
CA MET A 64 -11.61 14.78 -5.92
C MET A 64 -10.51 15.32 -6.85
N GLU A 65 -10.47 14.84 -8.10
CA GLU A 65 -9.52 15.30 -9.11
C GLU A 65 -9.80 16.75 -9.55
N GLU A 66 -11.06 17.20 -9.52
CA GLU A 66 -11.46 18.58 -9.81
C GLU A 66 -11.11 19.53 -8.65
N GLU A 67 -11.36 19.13 -7.40
CA GLU A 67 -11.13 19.97 -6.22
C GLU A 67 -9.65 20.05 -5.82
N ILE A 68 -8.88 18.99 -6.08
CA ILE A 68 -7.46 18.91 -5.71
C ILE A 68 -6.61 18.67 -6.98
N PRO A 69 -6.16 19.74 -7.66
CA PRO A 69 -5.41 19.61 -8.90
C PRO A 69 -4.13 18.78 -8.75
N GLY A 70 -4.02 17.71 -9.56
CA GLY A 70 -2.85 16.83 -9.56
C GLY A 70 -2.82 15.80 -8.42
N ILE A 71 -3.93 15.58 -7.72
CA ILE A 71 -4.05 14.42 -6.81
C ILE A 71 -4.06 13.10 -7.60
N TYR A 72 -3.39 12.09 -7.07
CA TYR A 72 -3.54 10.73 -7.55
C TYR A 72 -4.66 10.00 -6.80
N VAL A 73 -5.72 9.59 -7.51
CA VAL A 73 -6.83 8.82 -6.93
C VAL A 73 -6.86 7.39 -7.48
N LEU A 74 -6.65 6.43 -6.58
CA LEU A 74 -6.79 5.00 -6.84
C LEU A 74 -8.14 4.52 -6.30
N SER A 75 -9.06 4.15 -7.19
CA SER A 75 -10.27 3.42 -6.79
C SER A 75 -10.00 1.91 -6.88
N LEU A 76 -10.06 1.22 -5.75
CA LEU A 76 -9.73 -0.20 -5.66
C LEU A 76 -10.73 -1.04 -6.45
N MET A 77 -10.21 -1.99 -7.24
CA MET A 77 -10.97 -2.98 -7.98
C MET A 77 -10.53 -4.36 -7.53
N ILE A 78 -11.46 -5.14 -7.01
CA ILE A 78 -11.26 -6.49 -6.47
C ILE A 78 -11.69 -7.51 -7.52
N GLY A 79 -10.80 -7.85 -8.44
CA GLY A 79 -11.07 -8.79 -9.53
C GLY A 79 -10.43 -8.33 -10.83
N LYS A 80 -10.77 -9.00 -11.93
CA LYS A 80 -10.24 -8.69 -13.26
C LYS A 80 -11.05 -7.65 -14.01
N ASN A 81 -12.32 -7.46 -13.63
CA ASN A 81 -13.25 -6.54 -14.29
C ASN A 81 -14.33 -6.04 -13.31
N VAL A 82 -15.12 -5.06 -13.76
CA VAL A 82 -16.17 -4.39 -12.97
C VAL A 82 -17.27 -5.35 -12.48
N VAL A 83 -17.60 -6.38 -13.27
CA VAL A 83 -18.63 -7.35 -12.88
C VAL A 83 -18.12 -8.20 -11.72
N GLU A 84 -16.90 -8.72 -11.85
CA GLU A 84 -16.25 -9.50 -10.81
C GLU A 84 -16.03 -8.67 -9.53
N ASP A 85 -15.69 -7.38 -9.65
CA ASP A 85 -15.57 -6.44 -8.53
C ASP A 85 -16.88 -6.27 -7.76
N THR A 86 -17.99 -6.14 -8.49
CA THR A 86 -19.33 -6.02 -7.90
C THR A 86 -19.74 -7.32 -7.19
N GLU A 87 -19.52 -8.48 -7.82
CA GLU A 87 -19.85 -9.79 -7.25
C GLU A 87 -18.96 -10.12 -6.03
N ASN A 88 -17.66 -9.82 -6.11
CA ASN A 88 -16.72 -10.02 -5.01
C ASN A 88 -17.06 -9.13 -3.80
N GLY A 89 -17.70 -7.98 -4.02
CA GLY A 89 -18.27 -7.16 -2.96
C GLY A 89 -19.26 -7.92 -2.06
N PHE A 90 -19.92 -8.96 -2.56
CA PHE A 90 -20.85 -9.81 -1.83
C PHE A 90 -20.27 -11.17 -1.41
N PHE A 91 -19.55 -11.85 -2.31
CA PHE A 91 -19.29 -13.29 -2.17
C PHE A 91 -17.85 -13.65 -1.81
N LEU A 92 -16.89 -12.74 -2.00
CA LEU A 92 -15.48 -13.04 -1.73
C LEU A 92 -15.13 -12.84 -0.26
N ASP A 93 -14.39 -13.79 0.32
CA ASP A 93 -13.91 -13.70 1.70
C ASP A 93 -13.10 -12.41 1.92
N VAL A 94 -13.44 -11.68 2.98
CA VAL A 94 -12.86 -10.37 3.29
C VAL A 94 -11.36 -10.46 3.58
N ASN A 95 -10.86 -11.55 4.17
CA ASN A 95 -9.42 -11.69 4.42
C ASN A 95 -8.64 -11.82 3.10
N THR A 96 -9.23 -12.50 2.13
CA THR A 96 -8.71 -12.59 0.77
C THR A 96 -8.70 -11.22 0.10
N GLN A 97 -9.82 -10.47 0.18
CA GLN A 97 -9.89 -9.11 -0.37
C GLN A 97 -8.82 -8.19 0.23
N VAL A 98 -8.67 -8.18 1.56
CA VAL A 98 -7.65 -7.38 2.25
C VAL A 98 -6.25 -7.76 1.79
N SER A 99 -5.96 -9.05 1.61
CA SER A 99 -4.65 -9.52 1.13
C SER A 99 -4.36 -9.07 -0.31
N MET A 100 -5.37 -9.11 -1.18
CA MET A 100 -5.29 -8.60 -2.56
C MET A 100 -5.00 -7.09 -2.56
N VAL A 101 -5.73 -6.33 -1.75
CA VAL A 101 -5.53 -4.88 -1.64
C VAL A 101 -4.15 -4.55 -1.07
N CYS A 102 -3.71 -5.22 -0.01
CA CYS A 102 -2.35 -5.03 0.51
C CYS A 102 -1.29 -5.24 -0.57
N SER A 103 -1.46 -6.26 -1.42
CA SER A 103 -0.55 -6.55 -2.52
C SER A 103 -0.60 -5.47 -3.61
N GLN A 104 -1.79 -4.99 -3.95
CA GLN A 104 -1.99 -3.91 -4.93
C GLN A 104 -1.36 -2.59 -4.46
N LEU A 105 -1.57 -2.22 -3.19
CA LEU A 105 -1.02 -1.01 -2.59
C LEU A 105 0.51 -1.06 -2.50
N ALA A 106 1.08 -2.22 -2.17
CA ALA A 106 2.52 -2.41 -2.12
C ALA A 106 3.19 -2.30 -3.50
N GLN A 107 2.49 -2.63 -4.58
CA GLN A 107 3.01 -2.57 -5.95
C GLN A 107 2.92 -1.18 -6.58
N ASP A 108 2.05 -0.29 -6.09
CA ASP A 108 1.96 1.07 -6.63
C ASP A 108 3.06 1.97 -6.04
N ALA A 109 3.99 2.37 -6.89
CA ALA A 109 5.10 3.24 -6.54
C ALA A 109 4.64 4.62 -6.03
N ARG A 110 3.48 5.12 -6.48
CA ARG A 110 2.96 6.43 -6.08
C ARG A 110 2.48 6.46 -4.63
N LEU A 111 2.18 5.29 -4.05
CA LEU A 111 1.67 5.18 -2.68
C LEU A 111 2.78 4.99 -1.65
N GLN A 112 4.03 4.75 -2.06
CA GLN A 112 5.15 4.44 -1.16
C GLN A 112 5.48 5.58 -0.19
N GLY A 113 5.22 6.84 -0.60
CA GLY A 113 5.31 8.02 0.28
C GLY A 113 4.18 8.14 1.31
N GLY A 114 3.25 7.19 1.32
CA GLY A 114 2.04 7.17 2.13
C GLY A 114 0.83 7.79 1.43
N TYR A 115 -0.35 7.40 1.89
CA TYR A 115 -1.62 7.71 1.22
C TYR A 115 -2.74 7.97 2.22
N ASN A 116 -3.74 8.74 1.82
CA ASN A 116 -5.02 8.82 2.51
C ASN A 116 -5.96 7.76 1.94
N ALA A 117 -6.87 7.24 2.77
CA ALA A 117 -7.83 6.24 2.38
C ALA A 117 -9.24 6.68 2.73
N MET A 118 -10.19 6.43 1.83
CA MET A 118 -11.61 6.71 2.01
C MET A 118 -12.43 5.47 1.67
N GLY A 119 -13.17 4.96 2.64
CA GLY A 119 -14.02 3.77 2.49
C GLY A 119 -15.49 4.10 2.62
N PHE A 120 -16.31 3.51 1.75
CA PHE A 120 -17.76 3.67 1.74
C PHE A 120 -18.43 2.41 2.28
N SER A 121 -19.39 2.58 3.22
CA SER A 121 -20.11 1.46 3.84
C SER A 121 -19.12 0.39 4.37
N GLN A 122 -19.19 -0.87 3.90
CA GLN A 122 -18.27 -1.92 4.34
C GLN A 122 -16.79 -1.61 4.06
N GLY A 123 -16.49 -0.85 3.00
CA GLY A 123 -15.13 -0.50 2.59
C GLY A 123 -14.34 0.26 3.66
N GLY A 124 -15.02 1.01 4.54
CA GLY A 124 -14.38 1.68 5.68
C GLY A 124 -13.79 0.70 6.69
N GLN A 125 -14.50 -0.40 6.99
CA GLN A 125 -13.97 -1.45 7.86
C GLN A 125 -12.85 -2.25 7.20
N PHE A 126 -12.92 -2.45 5.89
CA PHE A 126 -11.91 -3.18 5.14
C PHE A 126 -10.60 -2.40 5.07
N LEU A 127 -10.66 -1.08 4.86
CA LEU A 127 -9.50 -0.21 4.93
C LEU A 127 -8.90 -0.14 6.34
N ARG A 128 -9.72 -0.22 7.40
CA ARG A 128 -9.19 -0.37 8.76
C ARG A 128 -8.42 -1.69 8.91
N ALA A 129 -8.90 -2.78 8.34
CA ALA A 129 -8.17 -4.06 8.35
C ALA A 129 -6.85 -3.98 7.57
N VAL A 130 -6.81 -3.25 6.45
CA VAL A 130 -5.58 -2.95 5.70
C VAL A 130 -4.58 -2.21 6.60
N ALA A 131 -5.01 -1.12 7.24
CA ALA A 131 -4.14 -0.35 8.15
C ALA A 131 -3.56 -1.20 9.30
N GLN A 132 -4.31 -2.20 9.77
CA GLN A 132 -3.87 -3.11 10.83
C GLN A 132 -2.98 -4.26 10.35
N ARG A 133 -3.14 -4.74 9.11
CA ARG A 133 -2.46 -5.94 8.60
C ARG A 133 -1.26 -5.65 7.72
N CYS A 134 -1.28 -4.57 6.95
CA CYS A 134 -0.20 -4.19 6.04
C CYS A 134 0.15 -2.71 6.24
N PRO A 135 1.05 -2.38 7.19
CA PRO A 135 1.41 -1.00 7.53
C PRO A 135 2.30 -0.31 6.48
N SER A 136 2.68 -1.00 5.40
CA SER A 136 3.51 -0.49 4.30
C SER A 136 2.81 -0.75 2.97
N PRO A 137 2.55 0.27 2.13
CA PRO A 137 2.81 1.69 2.36
C PRO A 137 1.99 2.29 3.53
N PRO A 138 2.46 3.38 4.17
CA PRO A 138 1.82 3.92 5.37
C PRO A 138 0.51 4.65 5.03
N MET A 139 -0.60 4.19 5.60
CA MET A 139 -1.88 4.91 5.57
C MET A 139 -1.83 6.09 6.55
N ARG A 140 -1.99 7.31 6.05
CA ARG A 140 -1.94 8.56 6.85
C ARG A 140 -3.27 8.86 7.52
N THR A 141 -4.33 8.88 6.73
CA THR A 141 -5.69 9.19 7.20
C THR A 141 -6.66 8.15 6.68
N LEU A 142 -7.58 7.70 7.53
CA LEU A 142 -8.72 6.88 7.14
C LEU A 142 -10.01 7.67 7.32
N ILE A 143 -10.75 7.86 6.23
CA ILE A 143 -12.08 8.45 6.20
C ILE A 143 -13.08 7.32 5.96
N SER A 144 -14.04 7.13 6.87
CA SER A 144 -15.07 6.09 6.75
C SER A 144 -16.44 6.75 6.57
N VAL A 145 -17.02 6.63 5.38
CA VAL A 145 -18.33 7.21 5.02
C VAL A 145 -19.40 6.14 5.16
N GLY A 146 -20.24 6.25 6.19
CA GLY A 146 -21.36 5.32 6.42
C GLY A 146 -20.95 3.88 6.78
N GLY A 147 -19.71 3.67 7.23
CA GLY A 147 -19.26 2.36 7.70
C GLY A 147 -19.94 1.95 9.00
N HIS A 148 -20.54 0.76 9.02
CA HIS A 148 -21.03 0.14 10.25
C HIS A 148 -19.84 -0.22 11.13
N TYR A 149 -19.78 0.31 12.35
CA TYR A 149 -18.79 -0.09 13.35
C TYR A 149 -19.37 -1.12 14.34
N SER A 150 -20.15 -2.09 13.85
CA SER A 150 -20.68 -3.17 14.69
C SER A 150 -19.74 -4.37 14.70
N GLN A 151 -18.51 -4.15 15.19
CA GLN A 151 -17.86 -5.24 15.91
C GLN A 151 -18.52 -5.23 17.28
N THR A 152 -18.86 -6.39 17.83
CA THR A 152 -18.97 -6.55 19.28
C THR A 152 -17.82 -5.79 19.91
N LEU A 153 -18.12 -4.63 20.49
CA LEU A 153 -17.15 -3.74 21.10
C LEU A 153 -16.47 -4.57 22.18
N ARG A 154 -15.19 -4.92 21.98
CA ARG A 154 -14.31 -4.89 23.14
C ARG A 154 -14.25 -3.42 23.54
N PRO A 155 -14.79 -3.05 24.70
CA PRO A 155 -14.78 -1.65 25.13
C PRO A 155 -13.33 -1.18 25.17
N CYS A 156 -13.09 0.08 24.80
CA CYS A 156 -11.78 0.74 24.89
C CYS A 156 -11.23 0.86 26.33
N TRP A 157 -11.83 0.16 27.31
CA TRP A 157 -11.38 -0.02 28.68
C TRP A 157 -10.43 -1.22 28.86
N GLU A 158 -10.37 -2.18 27.91
CA GLU A 158 -9.42 -3.30 28.04
C GLU A 158 -7.96 -2.77 28.09
N PRO A 159 -7.19 -3.13 29.14
CA PRO A 159 -5.79 -2.72 29.23
C PRO A 159 -4.99 -3.28 28.04
N GLY A 160 -4.51 -2.40 27.16
CA GLY A 160 -3.73 -2.77 25.96
C GLY A 160 -4.16 -2.05 24.68
N CYS A 161 -5.36 -1.48 24.63
CA CYS A 161 -5.80 -0.64 23.52
C CYS A 161 -5.48 0.83 23.81
N SER A 162 -4.23 1.26 23.58
CA SER A 162 -3.88 2.68 23.65
C SER A 162 -4.48 3.39 22.43
N SER A 163 -5.43 4.28 22.68
CA SER A 163 -5.84 5.34 21.75
C SER A 163 -4.67 6.31 21.56
N ARG A 164 -3.65 5.94 20.80
CA ARG A 164 -2.60 6.87 20.38
C ARG A 164 -3.02 7.53 19.08
N SER A 165 -4.07 8.33 19.16
CA SER A 165 -4.28 9.47 18.27
C SER A 165 -3.27 10.54 18.66
N SER A 166 -2.03 10.40 18.18
CA SER A 166 -1.03 11.46 18.24
C SER A 166 -0.48 11.64 16.83
N TRP A 167 -1.06 12.60 16.13
CA TRP A 167 -0.39 13.30 15.04
C TRP A 167 0.84 13.99 15.62
N ARG A 168 2.00 13.32 15.53
CA ARG A 168 3.32 13.95 15.54
C ARG A 168 4.35 12.99 14.95
#